data_AF-A0A358E3N5-F1
#
_entry.id   AF-A0A358E3N5-F1
#
_cell.length_a   1.000
_cell.length_b   1.000
_cell.length_c   1.000
_cell.angle_alpha   90.00
_cell.angle_beta   90.00
_cell.angle_gamma   90.00
#
_symmetry.space_group_name_H-M   'P 1'
#
loop_
_entity.id
_entity.type
_entity.pdbx_description
1 polymer ?
#
loop_
_entity_poly.entity_id
_entity_poly.type
_entity_poly.pdbx_seq_one_letter_code
_entity_poly.pdbx_strand_id
1 'polypeptide(L)'
;MSSDSQFSVGQRWLSNTEIELGLGVVIGSDFRSVEVLYPATGEARKYTKQDAPLTRLIFEIGETVKSQDGWEMTITEKEESQGLFIYHGLREDTKAQARLPETMLDSHIRLNQPEKRLFSQQLDNPKWFDLRERALDYQYDYLRSSTIGLAGARISLIPHQLHIASEVGGRHAPRVLLADEVGLGKTIEAALIIHQQLKTGRAERVLILVPDSLMHQWLVEMLRRVNLPFAIYDESRCEAIEKSEGLSEGFEDDETSDASAVNPFENDQLVLCSIDFLSKSEKRQQQIQAAGWDLMVVDEAHHLAWSSEAPSAEYLCVEALANKTPGVLLLTATP
;
A
#
# COMPACT_ATOMS: atom_id res chain seq x y z
N MET A 1 -7.35 23.79 39.43
CA MET A 1 -7.26 25.25 39.23
C MET A 1 -7.01 25.46 37.75
N SER A 2 -8.05 25.84 37.02
CA SER A 2 -8.01 26.02 35.56
C SER A 2 -7.13 27.21 35.23
N SER A 3 -5.96 26.95 34.65
CA SER A 3 -5.18 28.00 33.97
C SER A 3 -6.06 28.60 32.88
N ASP A 4 -6.39 29.89 32.99
CA ASP A 4 -7.02 30.67 31.93
C ASP A 4 -6.22 30.45 30.63
N SER A 5 -6.75 29.61 29.75
CA SER A 5 -6.08 29.29 28.49
C SER A 5 -6.29 30.45 27.55
N GLN A 6 -5.35 31.39 27.54
CA GLN A 6 -5.41 32.58 26.71
C GLN A 6 -5.09 32.20 25.25
N PHE A 7 -6.14 31.84 24.50
CA PHE A 7 -6.05 31.59 23.06
C PHE A 7 -5.60 32.85 22.32
N SER A 8 -4.58 32.71 21.49
CA SER A 8 -4.07 33.77 20.61
C SER A 8 -4.08 33.30 19.17
N VAL A 9 -4.37 34.21 18.23
CA VAL A 9 -4.41 33.90 16.80
C VAL A 9 -3.03 33.44 16.33
N GLY A 10 -2.99 32.30 15.63
CA GLY A 10 -1.77 31.64 15.15
C GLY A 10 -1.30 30.46 16.01
N GLN A 11 -1.82 30.29 17.23
CA GLN A 11 -1.44 29.17 18.08
C GLN A 11 -1.87 27.83 17.50
N ARG A 12 -1.08 26.79 17.76
CA ARG A 12 -1.37 25.42 17.31
C ARG A 12 -1.99 24.56 18.40
N TRP A 13 -3.14 23.96 18.10
CA TRP A 13 -3.95 23.19 19.05
C TRP A 13 -4.47 21.90 18.42
N LEU A 14 -4.62 20.86 19.25
CA LEU A 14 -5.16 19.56 18.86
C LEU A 14 -6.56 19.39 19.45
N SER A 15 -7.46 18.81 18.67
CA SER A 15 -8.74 18.31 19.19
C SER A 15 -8.50 17.00 19.95
N ASN A 16 -8.96 16.93 21.20
CA ASN A 16 -8.89 15.72 22.01
C ASN A 16 -9.96 14.69 21.58
N THR A 17 -11.02 15.14 20.91
CA THR A 17 -12.16 14.31 20.51
C THR A 17 -12.11 13.88 19.05
N GLU A 18 -11.51 14.68 18.18
CA GLU A 18 -11.46 14.47 16.72
C GLU A 18 -9.98 14.47 16.26
N ILE A 19 -9.24 13.42 16.62
CA ILE A 19 -7.80 13.34 16.34
C ILE A 19 -7.53 13.27 14.83
N GLU A 20 -8.47 12.75 14.03
CA GLU A 20 -8.34 12.70 12.57
C GLU A 20 -8.21 14.08 11.89
N LEU A 21 -8.62 15.17 12.56
CA LEU A 21 -8.50 16.53 12.03
C LEU A 21 -7.04 17.04 12.03
N GLY A 22 -6.15 16.38 12.77
CA GLY A 22 -4.74 16.78 12.89
C GLY A 22 -4.54 18.07 13.69
N LEU A 23 -3.42 18.75 13.45
CA LEU A 23 -3.05 19.97 14.17
C LEU A 23 -3.77 21.19 13.60
N GLY A 24 -4.61 21.82 14.42
CA GLY A 24 -5.33 23.04 14.08
C GLY A 24 -4.57 24.32 14.40
N VAL A 25 -4.99 25.41 13.76
CA VAL A 25 -4.50 26.79 13.93
C VAL A 25 -5.65 27.64 14.46
N VAL A 26 -5.42 28.40 15.53
CA VAL A 26 -6.40 29.40 15.98
C VAL A 26 -6.47 30.53 14.96
N ILE A 27 -7.60 30.68 14.30
CA ILE A 27 -7.85 31.77 13.33
C ILE A 27 -8.63 32.93 13.93
N GLY A 28 -9.35 32.68 15.03
CA GLY A 28 -10.15 33.69 15.70
C GLY A 28 -10.42 33.33 17.15
N SER A 29 -10.54 34.35 18.00
CA SER A 29 -10.89 34.18 19.40
C SER A 29 -11.68 35.38 19.90
N ASP A 30 -12.88 35.14 20.44
CA ASP A 30 -13.70 36.17 21.08
C ASP A 30 -13.80 35.93 22.60
N PHE A 31 -14.68 36.63 23.31
CA PHE A 31 -14.80 36.49 24.76
C PHE A 31 -15.25 35.10 25.21
N ARG A 32 -16.05 34.39 24.41
CA ARG A 32 -16.72 33.14 24.81
C ARG A 32 -16.22 31.92 24.04
N SER A 33 -15.62 32.12 22.87
CA SER A 33 -15.32 31.06 21.93
C SER A 33 -13.97 31.23 21.23
N VAL A 34 -13.47 30.12 20.71
CA VAL A 34 -12.27 30.05 19.88
C VAL A 34 -12.60 29.30 18.60
N GLU A 35 -12.09 29.80 17.49
CA GLU A 35 -12.23 29.21 16.16
C GLU A 35 -10.89 28.66 15.70
N VAL A 36 -10.88 27.38 15.37
CA VAL A 36 -9.70 26.61 14.99
C VAL A 36 -9.91 26.06 13.59
N LEU A 37 -8.99 26.39 12.68
CA LEU A 37 -8.90 25.82 11.33
C LEU A 37 -7.99 24.61 11.36
N TYR A 38 -8.40 23.49 10.78
CA TYR A 38 -7.61 22.27 10.64
C TYR A 38 -7.11 22.15 9.19
N PRO A 39 -5.85 22.53 8.89
CA PRO A 39 -5.36 22.60 7.51
C PRO A 39 -5.28 21.24 6.81
N ALA A 40 -5.17 20.14 7.57
CA ALA A 40 -5.11 18.79 7.02
C ALA A 40 -6.43 18.37 6.34
N THR A 41 -7.57 18.83 6.86
CA THR A 41 -8.91 18.51 6.33
C THR A 41 -9.59 19.70 5.66
N GLY A 42 -9.10 20.91 5.90
CA GLY A 42 -9.72 22.17 5.46
C GLY A 42 -10.94 22.58 6.30
N GLU A 43 -11.24 21.86 7.39
CA GLU A 43 -12.40 22.13 8.22
C GLU A 43 -12.12 23.16 9.32
N ALA A 44 -13.10 23.99 9.64
CA ALA A 44 -13.06 24.88 10.80
C ALA A 44 -14.03 24.40 11.88
N ARG A 45 -13.61 24.51 13.14
CA ARG A 45 -14.44 24.20 14.31
C ARG A 45 -14.43 25.37 15.28
N LYS A 46 -15.59 25.62 15.89
CA LYS A 46 -15.77 26.65 16.92
C LYS A 46 -16.07 25.99 18.25
N TYR A 47 -15.24 26.27 19.25
CA TYR A 47 -15.34 25.71 20.60
C TYR A 47 -15.63 26.80 21.63
N THR A 48 -16.33 26.45 22.71
CA THR A 48 -16.53 27.36 23.86
C THR A 48 -15.28 27.32 24.73
N LYS A 49 -14.67 28.47 25.08
CA LYS A 49 -13.38 28.54 25.81
C LYS A 49 -13.36 27.80 27.15
N GLN A 50 -14.49 27.77 27.86
CA GLN A 50 -14.59 27.15 29.18
C GLN A 50 -14.42 25.63 29.15
N ASP A 51 -14.88 24.98 28.08
CA ASP A 51 -14.93 23.52 27.94
C ASP A 51 -14.32 23.04 26.62
N ALA A 52 -13.43 23.84 26.00
CA ALA A 52 -12.85 23.48 24.73
C ALA A 52 -12.00 22.19 24.91
N PRO A 53 -12.31 21.09 24.21
CA PRO A 53 -11.54 19.85 24.30
C PRO A 53 -10.24 19.98 23.47
N LEU A 54 -9.50 21.07 23.68
CA LEU A 54 -8.32 21.43 22.92
C LEU A 54 -7.09 21.30 23.80
N THR A 55 -6.04 20.69 23.27
CA THR A 55 -4.72 20.65 23.91
C THR A 55 -3.73 21.47 23.10
N ARG A 56 -3.06 22.43 23.75
CA ARG A 56 -2.04 23.25 23.10
C ARG A 56 -0.83 22.36 22.82
N LEU A 57 -0.37 22.34 21.58
CA LEU A 57 0.84 21.60 21.26
C LEU A 57 2.04 22.53 21.37
N ILE A 58 2.92 22.21 22.31
CA ILE A 58 4.19 22.91 22.52
C ILE A 58 5.29 21.85 22.39
N PHE A 59 6.29 22.15 21.58
CA PHE A 59 7.48 21.32 21.46
C PHE A 59 8.56 21.80 22.42
N GLU A 60 9.37 20.86 22.89
CA GLU A 60 10.49 21.15 23.81
C GLU A 60 11.86 21.08 23.12
N ILE A 61 12.85 21.67 23.77
CA ILE A 61 14.24 21.64 23.29
C ILE A 61 14.71 20.17 23.20
N GLY A 62 15.31 19.81 22.06
CA GLY A 62 15.73 18.46 21.74
C GLY A 62 14.73 17.65 20.90
N GLU A 63 13.50 18.14 20.71
CA GLU A 63 12.51 17.49 19.85
C GLU A 63 12.73 17.85 18.37
N THR A 64 12.45 16.89 17.48
CA THR A 64 12.40 17.14 16.03
C THR A 64 11.01 17.59 15.62
N VAL A 65 10.94 18.67 14.84
CA VAL A 65 9.70 19.23 14.29
C VAL A 65 9.78 19.35 12.78
N LYS A 66 8.62 19.21 12.13
CA LYS A 66 8.45 19.30 10.69
C LYS A 66 7.76 20.60 10.29
N SER A 67 8.30 21.28 9.29
CA SER A 67 7.71 22.46 8.67
C SER A 67 6.66 22.06 7.62
N GLN A 68 5.70 22.93 7.35
CA GLN A 68 4.74 22.78 6.23
C GLN A 68 5.43 22.60 4.87
N ASP A 69 6.64 23.14 4.72
CA ASP A 69 7.46 22.99 3.50
C ASP A 69 8.16 21.60 3.43
N GLY A 70 7.88 20.69 4.36
CA GLY A 70 8.32 19.30 4.33
C GLY A 70 9.68 19.01 4.97
N TRP A 71 10.47 20.03 5.31
CA TRP A 71 11.77 19.85 5.97
C TRP A 71 11.65 19.75 7.50
N GLU A 72 12.63 19.09 8.11
CA GLU A 72 12.67 18.82 9.55
C GLU A 72 13.84 19.52 10.25
N MET A 73 13.68 19.85 11.53
CA MET A 73 14.75 20.42 12.35
C MET A 73 14.66 19.97 13.81
N THR A 74 15.81 19.88 14.48
CA THR A 74 15.88 19.65 15.93
C THR A 74 15.92 20.99 16.66
N ILE A 75 15.01 21.17 17.63
CA ILE A 75 14.88 22.41 18.40
C ILE A 75 16.08 22.56 19.35
N THR A 76 16.82 23.65 19.22
CA THR A 76 17.90 24.03 20.14
C THR A 76 17.51 25.16 21.07
N GLU A 77 16.58 26.02 20.64
CA GLU A 77 16.12 27.18 21.39
C GLU A 77 14.65 27.48 21.06
N LYS A 78 13.90 28.02 22.04
CA LYS A 78 12.47 28.36 21.91
C LYS A 78 12.25 29.78 22.44
N GLU A 79 11.68 30.64 21.62
CA GLU A 79 11.30 32.03 21.97
C GLU A 79 9.78 32.15 22.01
N GLU A 80 9.24 32.86 23.01
CA GLU A 80 7.81 33.21 23.06
C GLU A 80 7.64 34.70 22.81
N SER A 81 6.81 35.05 21.81
CA SER A 81 6.48 36.42 21.47
C SER A 81 4.98 36.55 21.21
N GLN A 82 4.33 37.47 21.93
CA GLN A 82 2.89 37.72 21.83
C GLN A 82 2.01 36.47 21.98
N GLY A 83 2.44 35.52 22.83
CA GLY A 83 1.73 34.27 23.08
C GLY A 83 1.91 33.21 21.99
N LEU A 84 2.80 33.42 21.02
CA LEU A 84 3.19 32.48 19.98
C LEU A 84 4.62 31.97 20.22
N PHE A 85 4.87 30.70 19.89
CA PHE A 85 6.22 30.14 19.94
C PHE A 85 6.94 30.24 18.59
N ILE A 86 8.22 30.59 18.65
CA ILE A 86 9.17 30.52 17.54
C ILE A 86 10.26 29.54 17.95
N TYR A 87 10.45 28.50 17.14
CA TYR A 87 11.44 27.47 17.36
C TYR A 87 12.70 27.78 16.54
N HIS A 88 13.86 27.66 17.18
CA HIS A 88 15.17 27.81 16.55
C HIS A 88 15.91 26.48 16.65
N GLY A 89 16.57 26.08 15.58
CA GLY A 89 17.15 24.74 15.49
C GLY A 89 18.09 24.56 14.33
N LEU A 90 18.65 23.36 14.23
CA LEU A 90 19.43 22.92 13.07
C LEU A 90 18.55 22.05 12.18
N ARG A 91 18.46 22.39 10.89
CA ARG A 91 17.76 21.53 9.93
C ARG A 91 18.46 20.19 9.79
N GLU A 92 17.69 19.13 9.63
CA GLU A 92 18.25 17.78 9.50
C GLU A 92 18.96 17.57 8.17
N ASP A 93 18.47 18.19 7.09
CA ASP A 93 18.95 18.05 5.72
C ASP A 93 20.24 18.84 5.43
N THR A 94 20.26 20.10 5.81
CA THR A 94 21.29 21.09 5.44
C THR A 94 22.22 21.41 6.60
N LYS A 95 21.88 20.99 7.82
CA LYS A 95 22.57 21.37 9.07
C LYS A 95 22.69 22.90 9.26
N ALA A 96 21.91 23.69 8.53
CA ALA A 96 21.84 25.13 8.69
C ALA A 96 20.96 25.50 9.89
N GLN A 97 21.26 26.63 10.52
CA GLN A 97 20.34 27.21 11.49
C GLN A 97 19.04 27.63 10.79
N ALA A 98 17.92 27.23 11.36
CA ALA A 98 16.59 27.58 10.89
C ALA A 98 15.72 28.14 12.01
N ARG A 99 14.75 28.96 11.59
CA ARG A 99 13.74 29.59 12.43
C ARG A 99 12.37 29.13 11.92
N LEU A 100 11.59 28.49 12.78
CA LEU A 100 10.27 27.97 12.47
C LEU A 100 9.22 28.55 13.45
N PRO A 101 8.41 29.52 13.02
CA PRO A 101 7.24 29.96 13.79
C PRO A 101 6.22 28.82 13.93
N GLU A 102 5.51 28.73 15.06
CA GLU A 102 4.52 27.66 15.27
C GLU A 102 3.40 27.65 14.22
N THR A 103 3.08 28.79 13.60
CA THR A 103 2.10 28.91 12.50
C THR A 103 2.48 28.07 11.28
N MET A 104 3.77 27.85 11.05
CA MET A 104 4.35 27.11 9.93
C MET A 104 4.60 25.62 10.23
N LEU A 105 4.17 25.13 11.39
CA LEU A 105 4.26 23.70 11.72
C LEU A 105 3.35 22.85 10.82
N ASP A 106 3.84 21.69 10.45
CA ASP A 106 3.10 20.68 9.68
C ASP A 106 1.76 20.32 10.37
N SER A 107 0.70 20.16 9.58
CA SER A 107 -0.65 19.84 10.08
C SER A 107 -0.82 18.35 10.40
N HIS A 108 0.01 17.47 9.83
CA HIS A 108 -0.01 16.02 10.03
C HIS A 108 0.94 15.62 11.16
N ILE A 109 0.47 15.81 12.38
CA ILE A 109 1.24 15.41 13.56
C ILE A 109 0.92 13.96 13.90
N ARG A 110 1.95 13.12 13.81
CA ARG A 110 1.90 11.75 14.34
C ARG A 110 1.99 11.83 15.86
N LEU A 111 0.83 11.83 16.54
CA LEU A 111 0.74 11.68 17.99
C LEU A 111 1.05 10.24 18.42
N ASN A 112 2.30 9.80 18.25
CA ASN A 112 2.78 8.53 18.77
C ASN A 112 3.64 8.74 20.03
N GLN A 113 3.15 9.54 20.97
CA GLN A 113 3.84 9.87 22.22
C GLN A 113 2.92 9.58 23.41
N PRO A 114 2.81 8.31 23.85
CA PRO A 114 1.94 7.92 24.95
C PRO A 114 2.28 8.65 26.26
N GLU A 115 3.55 8.99 26.49
CA GLU A 115 3.98 9.81 27.62
C GLU A 115 3.36 11.22 27.64
N LYS A 116 3.31 11.90 26.50
CA LYS A 116 2.74 13.25 26.42
C LYS A 116 1.23 13.22 26.65
N ARG A 117 0.55 12.23 26.08
CA ARG A 117 -0.90 12.00 26.32
C ARG A 117 -1.17 11.74 27.80
N LEU A 118 -0.32 10.95 28.45
CA LEU A 118 -0.42 10.70 29.89
C LEU A 118 -0.18 11.99 30.71
N PHE A 119 0.86 12.77 30.40
CA PHE A 119 1.16 14.02 31.10
C PHE A 119 0.09 15.11 30.88
N SER A 120 -0.57 15.12 29.72
CA SER A 120 -1.70 16.00 29.44
C SER A 120 -3.05 15.44 29.91
N GLN A 121 -3.05 14.35 30.68
CA GLN A 121 -4.25 13.66 31.20
C GLN A 121 -5.25 13.20 30.10
N GLN A 122 -4.75 12.98 28.89
CA GLN A 122 -5.50 12.36 27.79
C GLN A 122 -5.45 10.83 27.95
N LEU A 123 -6.36 10.31 28.77
CA LEU A 123 -6.43 8.89 29.07
C LEU A 123 -7.45 8.19 28.16
N ASP A 124 -7.04 7.08 27.55
CA ASP A 124 -7.96 6.19 26.86
C ASP A 124 -8.67 5.26 27.85
N ASN A 125 -9.80 4.67 27.45
CA ASN A 125 -10.44 3.62 28.24
C ASN A 125 -9.48 2.40 28.37
N PRO A 126 -9.25 1.85 29.58
CA PRO A 126 -8.36 0.72 29.78
C PRO A 126 -8.64 -0.48 28.87
N LYS A 127 -9.90 -0.70 28.49
CA LYS A 127 -10.28 -1.76 27.54
C LYS A 127 -9.57 -1.65 26.19
N TRP A 128 -9.28 -0.43 25.73
CA TRP A 128 -8.57 -0.21 24.45
C TRP A 128 -7.09 -0.52 24.57
N PHE A 129 -6.49 -0.26 25.72
CA PHE A 129 -5.12 -0.67 26.01
C PHE A 129 -5.01 -2.21 25.99
N ASP A 130 -5.87 -2.89 26.75
CA ASP A 130 -5.92 -4.35 26.81
C ASP A 130 -6.19 -4.97 25.43
N LEU A 131 -7.09 -4.38 24.63
CA LEU A 131 -7.37 -4.86 23.28
C LEU A 131 -6.16 -4.67 22.36
N ARG A 132 -5.47 -3.54 22.46
CA ARG A 132 -4.29 -3.24 21.65
C ARG A 132 -3.16 -4.21 21.94
N GLU A 133 -2.88 -4.47 23.22
CA GLU A 133 -1.89 -5.48 23.64
C GLU A 133 -2.23 -6.85 23.05
N ARG A 134 -3.44 -7.36 23.32
CA ARG A 134 -3.88 -8.67 22.79
C ARG A 134 -3.84 -8.75 21.28
N ALA A 135 -4.23 -7.68 20.59
CA ALA A 135 -4.19 -7.63 19.13
C ALA A 135 -2.77 -7.75 18.59
N LEU A 136 -1.80 -7.11 19.24
CA LEU A 136 -0.38 -7.22 18.88
C LEU A 136 0.16 -8.63 19.13
N ASP A 137 -0.21 -9.25 20.26
CA ASP A 137 0.18 -10.63 20.56
C ASP A 137 -0.39 -11.62 19.52
N TYR A 138 -1.69 -11.51 19.20
CA TYR A 138 -2.30 -12.36 18.17
C TYR A 138 -1.69 -12.13 16.78
N GLN A 139 -1.34 -10.89 16.44
CA GLN A 139 -0.64 -10.58 15.19
C GLN A 139 0.75 -11.21 15.16
N TYR A 140 1.49 -11.12 16.26
CA TYR A 140 2.82 -11.73 16.39
C TYR A 140 2.78 -13.25 16.24
N ASP A 141 1.85 -13.91 16.94
CA ASP A 141 1.65 -15.36 16.86
C ASP A 141 1.25 -15.80 15.44
N TYR A 142 0.35 -15.04 14.79
CA TYR A 142 -0.06 -15.29 13.42
C TYR A 142 1.11 -15.20 12.44
N LEU A 143 1.93 -14.14 12.53
CA LEU A 143 3.06 -13.91 11.63
C LEU A 143 4.18 -14.96 11.79
N ARG A 144 4.32 -15.55 12.98
CA ARG A 144 5.29 -16.64 13.24
C ARG A 144 4.76 -18.03 12.89
N SER A 145 3.48 -18.14 12.54
CA SER A 145 2.89 -19.44 12.21
C SER A 145 3.52 -20.04 10.96
N SER A 146 3.85 -21.33 11.04
CA SER A 146 4.30 -22.12 9.88
C SER A 146 3.21 -22.33 8.82
N THR A 147 1.95 -22.06 9.16
CA THR A 147 0.78 -22.20 8.26
C THR A 147 0.32 -20.87 7.67
N ILE A 148 1.11 -19.80 7.82
CA ILE A 148 0.80 -18.50 7.23
C ILE A 148 0.54 -18.64 5.73
N GLY A 149 -0.55 -18.02 5.24
CA GLY A 149 -0.97 -18.13 3.85
C GLY A 149 -1.67 -19.44 3.46
N LEU A 150 -1.76 -20.45 4.33
CA LEU A 150 -2.49 -21.69 4.05
C LEU A 150 -3.82 -21.76 4.81
N ALA A 151 -3.86 -21.26 6.05
CA ALA A 151 -5.04 -21.36 6.92
C ALA A 151 -6.22 -20.46 6.52
N GLY A 152 -5.99 -19.41 5.73
CA GLY A 152 -7.02 -18.43 5.35
C GLY A 152 -7.88 -18.82 4.15
N ALA A 153 -7.51 -19.89 3.43
CA ALA A 153 -8.17 -20.29 2.20
C ALA A 153 -9.49 -21.03 2.48
N ARG A 154 -10.56 -20.68 1.74
CA ARG A 154 -11.90 -21.30 1.81
C ARG A 154 -11.96 -22.56 0.95
N ILE A 155 -11.15 -23.55 1.32
CA ILE A 155 -10.99 -24.82 0.63
C ILE A 155 -11.10 -26.00 1.60
N SER A 156 -11.31 -27.19 1.06
CA SER A 156 -11.17 -28.43 1.83
C SER A 156 -9.69 -28.71 2.08
N LEU A 157 -9.36 -29.18 3.29
CA LEU A 157 -8.00 -29.51 3.69
C LEU A 157 -7.60 -30.88 3.15
N ILE A 158 -7.22 -30.94 1.87
CA ILE A 158 -6.77 -32.17 1.22
C ILE A 158 -5.24 -32.31 1.42
N PRO A 159 -4.74 -33.42 2.04
CA PRO A 159 -3.34 -33.53 2.45
C PRO A 159 -2.31 -33.32 1.34
N HIS A 160 -2.53 -33.87 0.13
CA HIS A 160 -1.57 -33.72 -0.97
C HIS A 160 -1.48 -32.27 -1.45
N GLN A 161 -2.62 -31.58 -1.57
CA GLN A 161 -2.67 -30.18 -1.97
C GLN A 161 -1.95 -29.26 -0.97
N LEU A 162 -2.15 -29.52 0.33
CA LEU A 162 -1.49 -28.76 1.40
C LEU A 162 0.01 -29.02 1.43
N HIS A 163 0.44 -30.25 1.15
CA HIS A 163 1.85 -30.60 1.08
C HIS A 163 2.55 -29.84 -0.05
N ILE A 164 1.99 -29.90 -1.26
CA ILE A 164 2.52 -29.18 -2.44
C ILE A 164 2.54 -27.68 -2.18
N ALA A 165 1.43 -27.12 -1.68
CA ALA A 165 1.35 -25.70 -1.39
C ALA A 165 2.39 -25.24 -0.35
N SER A 166 2.57 -26.00 0.74
CA SER A 166 3.55 -25.70 1.79
C SER A 166 4.99 -25.80 1.27
N GLU A 167 5.29 -26.87 0.53
CA GLU A 167 6.64 -27.11 0.00
C GLU A 167 7.04 -26.08 -1.06
N VAL A 168 6.14 -25.78 -2.00
CA VAL A 168 6.39 -24.86 -3.11
C VAL A 168 6.26 -23.41 -2.67
N GLY A 169 5.21 -23.08 -1.91
CA GLY A 169 4.95 -21.73 -1.40
C GLY A 169 5.95 -21.24 -0.36
N GLY A 170 6.73 -22.14 0.26
CA GLY A 170 7.86 -21.80 1.11
C GLY A 170 9.14 -21.38 0.37
N ARG A 171 9.27 -21.71 -0.93
CA ARG A 171 10.46 -21.42 -1.73
C ARG A 171 10.52 -19.94 -2.13
N HIS A 172 11.72 -19.39 -2.24
CA HIS A 172 11.91 -18.08 -2.89
C HIS A 172 11.85 -18.27 -4.41
N ALA A 173 11.00 -17.49 -5.10
CA ALA A 173 10.81 -17.56 -6.56
C ALA A 173 10.62 -19.00 -7.10
N PRO A 174 9.52 -19.69 -6.73
CA PRO A 174 9.32 -21.09 -7.12
C PRO A 174 9.16 -21.24 -8.63
N ARG A 175 9.89 -22.18 -9.22
CA ARG A 175 9.70 -22.62 -10.62
C ARG A 175 9.29 -24.09 -10.62
N VAL A 176 8.01 -24.37 -10.86
CA VAL A 176 7.42 -25.71 -10.71
C VAL A 176 6.39 -25.98 -11.80
N LEU A 177 6.36 -27.23 -12.28
CA LEU A 177 5.32 -27.77 -13.15
C LEU A 177 4.37 -28.65 -12.32
N LEU A 178 3.11 -28.25 -12.21
CA LEU A 178 2.03 -29.02 -11.62
C LEU A 178 1.36 -29.84 -12.73
N ALA A 179 1.63 -31.13 -12.74
CA ALA A 179 1.22 -32.07 -13.78
C ALA A 179 0.28 -33.17 -13.26
N ASP A 180 -0.46 -32.88 -12.18
CA ASP A 180 -1.41 -33.82 -11.59
C ASP A 180 -2.55 -34.16 -12.56
N GLU A 181 -3.25 -35.26 -12.30
CA GLU A 181 -4.42 -35.65 -13.07
C GLU A 181 -5.50 -34.55 -13.10
N VAL A 182 -6.31 -34.56 -14.15
CA VAL A 182 -7.43 -33.62 -14.29
C VAL A 182 -8.40 -33.82 -13.12
N GLY A 183 -8.76 -32.73 -12.44
CA GLY A 183 -9.66 -32.76 -11.29
C GLY A 183 -9.00 -32.93 -9.92
N LEU A 184 -7.68 -33.14 -9.84
CA LEU A 184 -6.96 -33.24 -8.54
C LEU A 184 -6.74 -31.89 -7.84
N GLY A 185 -7.09 -30.78 -8.49
CA GLY A 185 -7.12 -29.46 -7.89
C GLY A 185 -5.87 -28.61 -8.09
N LYS A 186 -5.19 -28.75 -9.25
CA LYS A 186 -4.03 -27.90 -9.63
C LYS A 186 -4.30 -26.40 -9.46
N THR A 187 -5.50 -25.94 -9.83
CA THR A 187 -5.90 -24.53 -9.65
C THR A 187 -5.93 -24.12 -8.18
N ILE A 188 -6.37 -25.02 -7.28
CA ILE A 188 -6.39 -24.78 -5.82
C ILE A 188 -4.96 -24.75 -5.27
N GLU A 189 -4.11 -25.68 -5.71
CA GLU A 189 -2.69 -25.71 -5.31
C GLU A 189 -1.97 -24.43 -5.73
N ALA A 190 -2.14 -23.99 -6.99
CA ALA A 190 -1.62 -22.72 -7.46
C ALA A 190 -2.18 -21.53 -6.66
N ALA A 191 -3.49 -21.50 -6.38
CA ALA A 191 -4.11 -20.46 -5.57
C ALA A 191 -3.48 -20.37 -4.17
N LEU A 192 -3.22 -21.51 -3.53
CA LEU A 192 -2.57 -21.58 -2.23
C LEU A 192 -1.12 -21.09 -2.28
N ILE A 193 -0.37 -21.47 -3.32
CA ILE A 193 1.02 -21.01 -3.51
C ILE A 193 1.04 -19.48 -3.68
N ILE A 194 0.19 -18.94 -4.56
CA ILE A 194 0.06 -17.49 -4.78
C ILE A 194 -0.29 -16.78 -3.46
N HIS A 195 -1.30 -17.27 -2.75
CA HIS A 195 -1.75 -16.67 -1.50
C HIS A 195 -0.65 -16.72 -0.42
N GLN A 196 0.13 -17.81 -0.34
CA GLN A 196 1.25 -17.90 0.58
C GLN A 196 2.41 -16.96 0.21
N GLN A 197 2.77 -16.85 -1.07
CA GLN A 197 3.81 -15.94 -1.54
C GLN A 197 3.45 -14.47 -1.23
N LEU A 198 2.20 -14.08 -1.48
CA LEU A 198 1.69 -12.73 -1.15
C LEU A 198 1.66 -12.48 0.37
N LYS A 199 1.15 -13.43 1.16
CA LYS A 199 1.06 -13.26 2.62
C LYS A 199 2.42 -13.24 3.33
N THR A 200 3.44 -13.81 2.71
CA THR A 200 4.82 -13.80 3.24
C THR A 200 5.67 -12.68 2.67
N GLY A 201 5.11 -11.81 1.80
CA GLY A 201 5.84 -10.71 1.16
C GLY A 201 6.94 -11.17 0.21
N ARG A 202 6.87 -12.41 -0.27
CA ARG A 202 7.84 -12.97 -1.23
C ARG A 202 7.49 -12.64 -2.68
N ALA A 203 6.24 -12.29 -2.92
CA ALA A 203 5.75 -11.73 -4.17
C ALA A 203 4.81 -10.58 -3.81
N GLU A 204 4.84 -9.52 -4.61
CA GLU A 204 3.88 -8.41 -4.59
C GLU A 204 3.08 -8.41 -5.88
N ARG A 205 3.72 -8.75 -7.01
CA ARG A 205 3.15 -8.73 -8.35
C ARG A 205 2.99 -10.14 -8.91
N VAL A 206 1.74 -10.48 -9.24
CA VAL A 206 1.38 -11.82 -9.75
C VAL A 206 0.64 -11.71 -11.06
N LEU A 207 1.13 -12.45 -12.06
CA LEU A 207 0.52 -12.58 -13.37
C LEU A 207 -0.06 -13.99 -13.53
N ILE A 208 -1.33 -14.09 -13.94
CA ILE A 208 -1.96 -15.34 -14.33
C ILE A 208 -2.30 -15.27 -15.82
N LEU A 209 -1.76 -16.23 -16.56
CA LEU A 209 -1.98 -16.46 -17.99
C LEU A 209 -2.83 -17.71 -18.17
N VAL A 210 -4.00 -17.56 -18.79
CA VAL A 210 -4.96 -18.65 -18.97
C VAL A 210 -5.56 -18.63 -20.38
N PRO A 211 -6.15 -19.73 -20.86
CA PRO A 211 -7.05 -19.68 -22.02
C PRO A 211 -8.26 -18.76 -21.77
N ASP A 212 -8.81 -18.15 -22.83
CA ASP A 212 -9.97 -17.25 -22.73
C ASP A 212 -11.17 -17.91 -22.02
N SER A 213 -11.37 -19.21 -22.23
CA SER A 213 -12.46 -19.99 -21.63
C SER A 213 -12.37 -20.12 -20.11
N LEU A 214 -11.16 -20.01 -19.53
CA LEU A 214 -10.91 -20.22 -18.10
C LEU A 214 -10.76 -18.91 -17.32
N MET A 215 -10.71 -17.76 -17.98
CA MET A 215 -10.58 -16.43 -17.36
C MET A 215 -11.57 -16.20 -16.22
N HIS A 216 -12.87 -16.39 -16.47
CA HIS A 216 -13.89 -16.16 -15.45
C HIS A 216 -13.82 -17.16 -14.30
N GLN A 217 -13.44 -18.41 -14.59
CA GLN A 217 -13.27 -19.44 -13.55
C GLN A 217 -12.14 -19.02 -12.60
N TRP A 218 -10.98 -18.68 -13.14
CA TRP A 218 -9.83 -18.22 -12.35
C TRP A 218 -10.16 -16.98 -11.52
N LEU A 219 -10.82 -15.97 -12.10
CA LEU A 219 -11.24 -14.78 -11.37
C LEU A 219 -12.11 -15.13 -10.16
N VAL A 220 -13.13 -15.98 -10.37
CA VAL A 220 -14.06 -16.39 -9.32
C VAL A 220 -13.36 -17.24 -8.26
N GLU A 221 -12.47 -18.15 -8.66
CA GLU A 221 -11.73 -19.01 -7.74
C GLU A 221 -10.76 -18.19 -6.88
N MET A 222 -9.96 -17.30 -7.48
CA MET A 222 -9.04 -16.43 -6.72
C MET A 222 -9.80 -15.57 -5.70
N LEU A 223 -10.91 -14.96 -6.11
CA LEU A 223 -11.70 -14.11 -5.22
C LEU A 223 -12.41 -14.90 -4.12
N ARG A 224 -13.05 -16.02 -4.45
CA ARG A 224 -13.88 -16.77 -3.49
C ARG A 224 -13.08 -17.72 -2.59
N ARG A 225 -11.97 -18.27 -3.08
CA ARG A 225 -11.17 -19.26 -2.34
C ARG A 225 -10.08 -18.60 -1.50
N VAL A 226 -9.34 -17.66 -2.07
CA VAL A 226 -8.17 -17.05 -1.42
C VAL A 226 -8.29 -15.54 -1.21
N ASN A 227 -9.46 -14.96 -1.51
CA ASN A 227 -9.73 -13.53 -1.29
C ASN A 227 -8.77 -12.60 -2.06
N LEU A 228 -8.33 -13.00 -3.25
CA LEU A 228 -7.45 -12.21 -4.12
C LEU A 228 -8.24 -11.59 -5.29
N PRO A 229 -8.38 -10.26 -5.34
CA PRO A 229 -9.10 -9.58 -6.42
C PRO A 229 -8.17 -9.35 -7.62
N PHE A 230 -8.12 -10.33 -8.53
CA PHE A 230 -7.40 -10.16 -9.80
C PHE A 230 -8.13 -9.20 -10.74
N ALA A 231 -7.37 -8.37 -11.45
CA ALA A 231 -7.88 -7.53 -12.51
C ALA A 231 -7.76 -8.24 -13.87
N ILE A 232 -8.86 -8.33 -14.62
CA ILE A 232 -8.84 -8.85 -15.98
C ILE A 232 -8.30 -7.78 -16.93
N TYR A 233 -7.31 -8.14 -17.73
CA TYR A 233 -6.71 -7.29 -18.77
C TYR A 233 -7.04 -7.81 -20.16
N ASP A 234 -7.65 -6.93 -20.95
CA ASP A 234 -7.89 -7.08 -22.37
C ASP A 234 -7.46 -5.79 -23.10
N GLU A 235 -7.58 -5.78 -24.44
CA GLU A 235 -7.18 -4.61 -25.24
C GLU A 235 -7.96 -3.35 -24.86
N SER A 236 -9.26 -3.50 -24.57
CA SER A 236 -10.14 -2.38 -24.24
C SER A 236 -9.75 -1.69 -22.94
N ARG A 237 -9.39 -2.47 -21.91
CA ARG A 237 -8.89 -1.96 -20.63
C ARG A 237 -7.53 -1.31 -20.80
N CYS A 238 -6.63 -1.93 -21.54
CA CYS A 238 -5.30 -1.38 -21.76
C CYS A 238 -5.38 -0.03 -22.48
N GLU A 239 -6.19 0.08 -23.54
CA GLU A 239 -6.43 1.36 -24.22
C GLU A 239 -7.05 2.42 -23.31
N ALA A 240 -7.98 2.02 -22.43
CA ALA A 240 -8.62 2.94 -21.49
C ALA A 240 -7.61 3.55 -20.50
N ILE A 241 -6.72 2.72 -19.95
CA ILE A 241 -5.66 3.16 -19.02
C ILE A 241 -4.68 4.09 -19.74
N GLU A 242 -4.22 3.70 -20.93
CA GLU A 242 -3.32 4.53 -21.76
C GLU A 242 -3.93 5.89 -22.08
N LYS A 243 -5.23 5.94 -22.40
CA LYS A 243 -5.94 7.20 -22.67
C LYS A 243 -6.11 8.05 -21.41
N SER A 244 -6.45 7.45 -20.26
CA SER A 244 -6.66 8.21 -19.03
C SER A 244 -5.37 8.80 -18.47
N GLU A 245 -4.25 8.07 -18.56
CA GLU A 245 -2.96 8.51 -18.03
C GLU A 245 -2.20 9.38 -19.03
N GLY A 246 -2.34 9.13 -20.34
CA GLY A 246 -1.78 9.99 -21.39
C GLY A 246 -2.45 11.37 -21.52
N LEU A 247 -3.59 11.60 -20.87
CA LEU A 247 -4.23 12.93 -20.76
C LEU A 247 -3.65 13.79 -19.61
N SER A 248 -2.82 13.20 -18.73
CA SER A 248 -2.20 13.94 -17.61
C SER A 248 -0.91 14.66 -17.99
N GLU A 249 -0.26 14.29 -19.09
CA GLU A 249 0.93 14.97 -19.65
C GLU A 249 0.55 16.09 -20.65
N GLY A 250 -0.54 16.80 -20.37
CA GLY A 250 -1.08 17.85 -21.23
C GLY A 250 -0.57 19.25 -20.94
N PHE A 251 0.67 19.44 -20.44
CA PHE A 251 1.36 20.73 -20.40
C PHE A 251 2.88 20.52 -20.34
N GLU A 252 3.56 20.51 -21.48
CA GLU A 252 4.74 21.34 -21.80
C GLU A 252 5.47 20.77 -23.04
N ASP A 253 5.74 21.68 -23.98
CA ASP A 253 6.51 21.46 -25.20
C ASP A 253 7.97 21.08 -24.87
N ASP A 254 8.39 19.85 -25.19
CA ASP A 254 9.81 19.60 -25.55
C ASP A 254 9.95 18.34 -26.42
N GLU A 255 10.45 18.51 -27.65
CA GLU A 255 10.60 17.47 -28.68
C GLU A 255 11.80 16.52 -28.44
N THR A 256 12.33 16.44 -27.22
CA THR A 256 13.51 15.59 -26.92
C THR A 256 13.50 15.00 -25.51
N SER A 257 12.73 13.94 -25.31
CA SER A 257 13.05 12.88 -24.31
C SER A 257 12.13 11.68 -24.55
N ASP A 258 12.69 10.48 -24.48
CA ASP A 258 11.99 9.19 -24.66
C ASP A 258 10.59 9.22 -24.05
N ALA A 259 9.56 9.18 -24.91
CA ALA A 259 8.19 9.00 -24.47
C ALA A 259 8.09 7.65 -23.77
N SER A 260 8.21 7.66 -22.44
CA SER A 260 7.93 6.51 -21.59
C SER A 260 6.44 6.22 -21.71
N ALA A 261 6.07 5.53 -22.77
CA ALA A 261 4.70 5.13 -23.03
C ALA A 261 4.16 4.43 -21.78
N VAL A 262 3.09 5.00 -21.22
CA VAL A 262 2.40 4.47 -20.04
C VAL A 262 2.21 2.96 -20.19
N ASN A 263 2.71 2.21 -19.21
CA ASN A 263 2.57 0.76 -19.18
C ASN A 263 1.30 0.39 -18.40
N PRO A 264 0.21 -0.04 -19.08
CA PRO A 264 -1.06 -0.30 -18.41
C PRO A 264 -0.95 -1.41 -17.35
N PHE A 265 0.00 -2.33 -17.51
CA PHE A 265 0.20 -3.46 -16.59
C PHE A 265 0.82 -3.05 -15.24
N GLU A 266 1.30 -1.82 -15.10
CA GLU A 266 1.86 -1.31 -13.83
C GLU A 266 0.78 -0.80 -12.86
N ASN A 267 -0.43 -0.53 -13.37
CA ASN A 267 -1.54 0.00 -12.58
C ASN A 267 -2.04 -1.00 -11.52
N ASP A 268 -2.17 -2.28 -11.88
CA ASP A 268 -2.60 -3.34 -10.97
C ASP A 268 -1.43 -4.28 -10.59
N GLN A 269 -1.45 -4.82 -9.37
CA GLN A 269 -0.43 -5.79 -8.89
C GLN A 269 -0.82 -7.25 -9.17
N LEU A 270 -2.12 -7.53 -9.29
CA LEU A 270 -2.66 -8.86 -9.54
C LEU A 270 -3.39 -8.87 -10.88
N VAL A 271 -2.74 -9.40 -11.91
CA VAL A 271 -3.25 -9.35 -13.29
C VAL A 271 -3.59 -10.73 -13.80
N LEU A 272 -4.76 -10.84 -14.44
CA LEU A 272 -5.26 -12.01 -15.13
C LEU A 272 -5.51 -11.63 -16.59
N CYS A 273 -4.88 -12.33 -17.53
CA CYS A 273 -5.12 -12.09 -18.95
C CYS A 273 -4.98 -13.38 -19.75
N SER A 274 -5.51 -13.36 -20.97
CA SER A 274 -5.41 -14.52 -21.83
C SER A 274 -4.12 -14.56 -22.64
N ILE A 275 -3.63 -15.78 -22.86
CA ILE A 275 -2.42 -16.00 -23.68
C ILE A 275 -2.67 -15.54 -25.13
N ASP A 276 -3.86 -15.81 -25.66
CA ASP A 276 -4.30 -15.42 -27.00
C ASP A 276 -4.36 -13.90 -27.20
N PHE A 277 -4.71 -13.14 -26.16
CA PHE A 277 -4.68 -11.68 -26.20
C PHE A 277 -3.25 -11.17 -26.35
N LEU A 278 -2.33 -11.71 -25.54
CA LEU A 278 -0.92 -11.30 -25.58
C LEU A 278 -0.21 -11.74 -26.85
N SER A 279 -0.52 -12.93 -27.38
CA SER A 279 0.16 -13.45 -28.59
C SER A 279 -0.14 -12.61 -29.84
N LYS A 280 -1.26 -11.89 -29.87
CA LYS A 280 -1.70 -11.07 -31.02
C LYS A 280 -1.08 -9.68 -31.10
N SER A 281 -0.48 -9.18 -30.01
CA SER A 281 -0.01 -7.78 -29.95
C SER A 281 1.40 -7.67 -29.38
N GLU A 282 2.37 -7.36 -30.25
CA GLU A 282 3.77 -7.18 -29.85
C GLU A 282 3.95 -6.02 -28.85
N LYS A 283 3.15 -4.95 -29.00
CA LYS A 283 3.12 -3.83 -28.04
C LYS A 283 2.78 -4.33 -26.63
N ARG A 284 1.74 -5.16 -26.50
CA ARG A 284 1.30 -5.70 -25.19
C ARG A 284 2.33 -6.66 -24.61
N GLN A 285 3.00 -7.45 -25.44
CA GLN A 285 4.09 -8.32 -25.00
C GLN A 285 5.28 -7.52 -24.42
N GLN A 286 5.66 -6.42 -25.06
CA GLN A 286 6.74 -5.57 -24.55
C GLN A 286 6.35 -4.92 -23.21
N GLN A 287 5.13 -4.39 -23.12
CA GLN A 287 4.59 -3.76 -21.91
C GLN A 287 4.50 -4.74 -20.73
N ILE A 288 3.91 -5.93 -20.94
CA ILE A 288 3.76 -6.91 -19.86
C ILE A 288 5.11 -7.48 -19.38
N GLN A 289 6.10 -7.58 -20.28
CA GLN A 289 7.47 -7.96 -19.92
C GLN A 289 8.22 -6.88 -19.15
N ALA A 290 7.89 -5.60 -19.34
CA ALA A 290 8.49 -4.49 -18.62
C ALA A 290 7.89 -4.31 -17.22
N ALA A 291 6.70 -4.85 -16.96
CA ALA A 291 5.92 -4.62 -15.74
C ALA A 291 6.44 -5.31 -14.46
N GLY A 292 7.59 -5.99 -14.51
CA GLY A 292 8.30 -6.53 -13.33
C GLY A 292 7.49 -7.48 -12.45
N TRP A 293 7.20 -8.71 -12.91
CA TRP A 293 6.44 -9.70 -12.14
C TRP A 293 7.34 -10.53 -11.21
N ASP A 294 6.85 -10.85 -10.01
CA ASP A 294 7.55 -11.76 -9.09
C ASP A 294 7.18 -13.22 -9.35
N LEU A 295 5.91 -13.45 -9.68
CA LEU A 295 5.33 -14.78 -9.91
C LEU A 295 4.43 -14.76 -11.14
N MET A 296 4.68 -15.68 -12.07
CA MET A 296 3.81 -15.95 -13.21
C MET A 296 3.19 -17.34 -13.08
N VAL A 297 1.91 -17.46 -13.42
CA VAL A 297 1.18 -18.72 -13.49
C VAL A 297 0.66 -18.89 -14.90
N VAL A 298 0.89 -20.06 -15.50
CA VAL A 298 0.40 -20.40 -16.84
C VAL A 298 -0.45 -21.65 -16.73
N ASP A 299 -1.73 -21.53 -17.04
CA ASP A 299 -2.66 -22.67 -17.07
C ASP A 299 -2.74 -23.30 -18.45
N GLU A 300 -3.08 -24.58 -18.46
CA GLU A 300 -3.10 -25.44 -19.66
C GLU A 300 -1.84 -25.34 -20.52
N ALA A 301 -0.67 -25.42 -19.86
CA ALA A 301 0.64 -25.29 -20.50
C ALA A 301 0.89 -26.34 -21.61
N HIS A 302 0.14 -27.46 -21.63
CA HIS A 302 0.18 -28.42 -22.73
C HIS A 302 -0.30 -27.87 -24.08
N HIS A 303 -1.02 -26.74 -24.12
CA HIS A 303 -1.39 -26.06 -25.35
C HIS A 303 -0.24 -25.25 -25.98
N LEU A 304 0.85 -25.04 -25.26
CA LEU A 304 2.03 -24.35 -25.78
C LEU A 304 2.83 -25.29 -26.69
N ALA A 305 2.50 -25.28 -27.98
CA ALA A 305 3.15 -26.12 -28.97
C ALA A 305 4.61 -25.68 -29.19
N TRP A 306 5.54 -26.55 -28.77
CA TRP A 306 6.97 -26.35 -28.99
C TRP A 306 7.48 -27.26 -30.11
N SER A 307 8.24 -26.67 -31.04
CA SER A 307 9.06 -27.42 -31.99
C SER A 307 10.41 -26.74 -32.15
N SER A 308 11.46 -27.50 -32.44
CA SER A 308 12.82 -26.98 -32.59
C SER A 308 13.00 -26.02 -33.75
N GLU A 309 12.14 -26.10 -34.77
CA GLU A 309 12.24 -25.31 -36.00
C GLU A 309 11.21 -24.17 -36.07
N ALA A 310 10.06 -24.31 -35.40
CA ALA A 310 8.98 -23.33 -35.40
C ALA A 310 8.14 -23.42 -34.10
N PRO A 311 8.57 -22.80 -32.98
CA PRO A 311 7.76 -22.70 -31.78
C PRO A 311 6.52 -21.81 -32.03
N SER A 312 5.43 -22.05 -31.29
CA SER A 312 4.22 -21.22 -31.41
C SER A 312 4.44 -19.80 -30.87
N ALA A 313 3.63 -18.84 -31.34
CA ALA A 313 3.71 -17.46 -30.86
C ALA A 313 3.39 -17.35 -29.36
N GLU A 314 2.48 -18.19 -28.87
CA GLU A 314 2.12 -18.32 -27.46
C GLU A 314 3.32 -18.83 -26.65
N TYR A 315 4.02 -19.85 -27.14
CA TYR A 315 5.22 -20.38 -26.47
C TYR A 315 6.30 -19.30 -26.36
N LEU A 316 6.60 -18.59 -27.45
CA LEU A 316 7.60 -17.52 -27.46
C LEU A 316 7.24 -16.38 -26.49
N CYS A 317 5.96 -16.02 -26.41
CA CYS A 317 5.48 -15.02 -25.46
C CYS A 317 5.71 -15.47 -24.00
N VAL A 318 5.32 -16.71 -23.68
CA VAL A 318 5.51 -17.28 -22.34
C VAL A 318 7.00 -17.46 -22.02
N GLU A 319 7.83 -17.86 -22.97
CA GLU A 319 9.29 -17.99 -22.82
C GLU A 319 9.93 -16.63 -22.50
N ALA A 320 9.59 -15.59 -23.25
CA ALA A 320 10.11 -14.24 -23.02
C ALA A 320 9.74 -13.71 -21.63
N LEU A 321 8.49 -13.96 -21.18
CA LEU A 321 8.05 -13.63 -19.82
C LEU A 321 8.76 -14.47 -18.76
N ALA A 322 8.84 -15.78 -18.95
CA ALA A 322 9.48 -16.70 -18.00
C ALA A 322 10.97 -16.42 -17.79
N ASN A 323 11.64 -15.80 -18.76
CA ASN A 323 13.04 -15.36 -18.66
C ASN A 323 13.23 -14.10 -17.80
N LYS A 324 12.20 -13.25 -17.69
CA LYS A 324 12.23 -12.02 -16.86
C LYS A 324 11.58 -12.21 -15.50
N THR A 325 10.63 -13.14 -15.38
CA THR A 325 9.92 -13.42 -14.14
C THR A 325 10.69 -14.45 -13.31
N PRO A 326 11.02 -14.16 -12.03
CA PRO A 326 11.72 -15.10 -11.16
C PRO A 326 10.93 -16.40 -10.91
N GLY A 327 9.70 -16.28 -10.38
CA GLY A 327 8.82 -17.41 -10.08
C GLY A 327 7.91 -17.78 -11.25
N VAL A 328 7.80 -19.06 -11.56
CA VAL A 328 6.98 -19.57 -12.67
C VAL A 328 6.26 -20.86 -12.26
N LEU A 329 4.93 -20.82 -12.21
CA LEU A 329 4.09 -21.98 -12.00
C LEU A 329 3.45 -22.37 -13.33
N LEU A 330 3.75 -23.58 -13.81
CA LEU A 330 3.12 -24.12 -15.00
C LEU A 330 2.10 -25.17 -14.56
N LEU A 331 0.85 -25.05 -14.98
CA LEU A 331 -0.18 -26.04 -14.73
C LEU A 331 -0.48 -26.75 -16.04
N THR A 332 -0.49 -28.07 -15.99
CA THR A 332 -0.77 -28.88 -17.18
C THR A 332 -1.54 -30.12 -16.81
N ALA A 333 -2.45 -30.54 -17.67
CA ALA A 333 -2.86 -31.93 -17.73
C ALA A 333 -1.73 -32.75 -18.39
N THR A 334 -1.48 -33.96 -17.91
CA THR A 334 -0.83 -35.00 -18.72
C THR A 334 -1.91 -35.58 -19.65
N PRO A 335 -1.79 -35.41 -20.98
CA PRO A 335 -2.78 -35.94 -21.93
C PRO A 335 -2.82 -37.47 -21.99
#